data_AF-A0A022XMI4-F1
#
_entry.id   AF-A0A022XMI4-F1
#
_cell.length_a   1.000
_cell.length_b   1.000
_cell.length_c   1.000
_cell.angle_alpha   90.00
_cell.angle_beta   90.00
_cell.angle_gamma   90.00
#
_symmetry.space_group_name_H-M   'P 1'
#
loop_
_entity.id
_entity.type
_entity.pdbx_description
1 polymer ?
#
loop_
_entity_poly.entity_id
_entity_poly.type
_entity_poly.pdbx_seq_one_letter_code
_entity_poly.pdbx_strand_id
1 'polypeptide(L)'
;MPKVIRNVFWRILIFYILAILMIGLNVPYDYPELTTKDTRTSPFTIVFQQAGSRIAGSFINAVIVTSVLSAGNHALFAGTRLLYTLAVNGHGPTIFGKLNRWRTPWIAVIGTSAISGLCFGASYIGAGQLWTWLQK
;
A
#
# COMPACT_ATOMS: atom_id res chain seq x y z
N MET A 1 -21.62 11.11 -9.53
CA MET A 1 -20.46 10.38 -8.97
C MET A 1 -20.47 8.84 -9.13
N PRO A 2 -21.59 8.09 -9.14
CA PRO A 2 -21.52 6.61 -9.15
C PRO A 2 -20.95 6.01 -10.45
N LYS A 3 -21.11 6.70 -11.58
CA LYS A 3 -20.57 6.26 -12.89
C LYS A 3 -19.03 6.22 -12.91
N VAL A 4 -18.36 7.16 -12.23
CA VAL A 4 -16.89 7.24 -12.18
C VAL A 4 -16.34 6.08 -11.36
N ILE A 5 -16.94 5.80 -10.21
CA ILE A 5 -16.54 4.70 -9.32
C ILE A 5 -16.68 3.35 -10.04
N ARG A 6 -17.81 3.13 -10.74
CA ARG A 6 -18.03 1.89 -11.50
C ARG A 6 -17.02 1.70 -12.63
N ASN A 7 -16.65 2.78 -13.32
CA ASN A 7 -15.63 2.71 -14.38
C ASN A 7 -14.24 2.44 -13.81
N VAL A 8 -13.87 3.06 -12.68
CA VAL A 8 -12.59 2.81 -12.01
C VAL A 8 -12.52 1.35 -11.52
N PHE A 9 -13.60 0.83 -10.95
CA PHE A 9 -13.70 -0.56 -10.49
C PHE A 9 -13.44 -1.56 -11.62
N TRP A 10 -14.16 -1.44 -12.74
CA TRP A 10 -13.97 -2.33 -13.89
C TRP A 10 -12.57 -2.24 -14.49
N ARG A 11 -12.00 -1.03 -14.54
CA ARG A 11 -10.64 -0.82 -15.03
C ARG A 11 -9.60 -1.53 -14.16
N ILE A 12 -9.67 -1.38 -12.84
CA ILE A 12 -8.76 -2.07 -11.90
C ILE A 12 -8.92 -3.59 -12.01
N LEU A 13 -10.15 -4.08 -12.07
CA LEU A 13 -10.46 -5.52 -12.17
C LEU A 13 -9.82 -6.14 -13.42
N ILE A 14 -10.03 -5.53 -14.59
CA ILE A 14 -9.49 -6.03 -15.87
C ILE A 14 -7.96 -6.05 -15.83
N PHE A 15 -7.32 -4.97 -15.34
CA PHE A 15 -5.85 -4.94 -15.23
C PHE A 15 -5.30 -6.00 -14.28
N TYR A 16 -5.98 -6.28 -13.17
CA TYR A 16 -5.59 -7.34 -12.24
C TYR A 16 -5.70 -8.72 -12.86
N ILE A 17 -6.82 -9.04 -13.53
CA ILE A 17 -7.03 -10.33 -14.18
C ILE A 17 -6.00 -10.55 -15.29
N LEU A 18 -5.77 -9.54 -16.15
CA LEU A 18 -4.77 -9.61 -17.22
C LEU A 18 -3.35 -9.78 -16.68
N ALA A 19 -3.00 -9.07 -15.59
CA ALA A 19 -1.72 -9.20 -14.94
C ALA A 19 -1.49 -10.62 -14.39
N ILE A 20 -2.48 -11.18 -13.68
CA ILE A 20 -2.39 -12.54 -13.14
C ILE A 20 -2.31 -13.58 -14.26
N LEU A 21 -3.08 -13.39 -15.34
CA LEU A 21 -3.02 -14.27 -16.52
C LEU A 21 -1.64 -14.23 -17.18
N MET A 22 -1.04 -13.04 -17.35
CA MET A 22 0.32 -12.88 -17.88
C MET A 22 1.37 -13.54 -16.99
N ILE A 23 1.26 -13.39 -15.66
CA ILE A 23 2.17 -14.07 -14.71
C ILE A 23 1.97 -15.58 -14.79
N GLY A 24 0.74 -16.07 -14.76
CA GLY A 24 0.42 -17.50 -14.76
C GLY A 24 0.77 -18.21 -16.07
N LEU A 25 0.77 -17.51 -17.20
CA LEU A 25 1.21 -18.06 -18.49
C LEU A 25 2.75 -18.09 -18.62
N ASN A 26 3.46 -17.17 -17.96
CA ASN A 26 4.90 -17.02 -18.09
C ASN A 26 5.69 -17.81 -17.02
N VAL A 27 5.12 -18.03 -15.84
CA VAL A 27 5.76 -18.80 -14.76
C VAL A 27 5.21 -20.23 -14.75
N PRO A 28 5.98 -21.26 -15.16
CA PRO A 28 5.54 -22.64 -15.02
C PRO A 28 5.40 -23.01 -13.54
N TYR A 29 4.40 -23.84 -13.22
CA TYR A 29 4.02 -24.19 -11.84
C TYR A 29 5.14 -24.91 -11.04
N ASP A 30 6.20 -25.35 -11.72
CA ASP A 30 7.29 -26.20 -11.22
C ASP A 30 8.58 -25.43 -10.86
N TYR A 31 8.53 -24.09 -10.67
CA TYR A 31 9.73 -23.32 -10.29
C TYR A 31 10.09 -23.49 -8.79
N PRO A 32 11.29 -23.98 -8.44
CA PRO A 32 11.69 -24.27 -7.06
C PRO A 32 11.87 -23.01 -6.17
N GLU A 33 11.91 -21.80 -6.75
CA GLU A 33 12.01 -20.54 -6.00
C GLU A 33 10.65 -19.95 -5.56
N LEU A 34 9.52 -20.55 -5.95
CA LEU A 34 8.18 -20.13 -5.49
C LEU A 34 7.93 -20.43 -3.99
N THR A 35 8.75 -21.28 -3.37
CA THR A 35 8.59 -21.71 -1.96
C THR A 35 9.29 -20.77 -0.96
N THR A 36 10.22 -19.94 -1.42
CA THR A 36 10.87 -18.97 -0.54
C THR A 36 9.92 -17.79 -0.41
N LYS A 37 9.33 -17.62 0.77
CA LYS A 37 8.49 -16.48 1.18
C LYS A 37 9.30 -15.17 1.26
N ASP A 38 10.21 -14.94 0.31
CA ASP A 38 10.99 -13.72 0.23
C ASP A 38 10.18 -12.66 -0.50
N THR A 39 9.56 -11.78 0.28
CA THR A 39 8.83 -10.58 -0.16
C THR A 39 9.68 -9.63 -1.01
N ARG A 40 10.99 -9.89 -1.16
CA ARG A 40 11.94 -9.07 -1.92
C ARG A 40 11.90 -9.31 -3.43
N THR A 41 11.32 -10.42 -3.90
CA THR A 41 11.30 -10.77 -5.32
C THR A 41 9.86 -10.76 -5.82
N SER A 42 9.44 -9.63 -6.40
CA SER A 42 8.13 -9.53 -7.03
C SER A 42 8.04 -10.51 -8.21
N PRO A 43 6.95 -11.26 -8.40
CA PRO A 43 6.80 -12.20 -9.52
C PRO A 43 6.99 -11.53 -10.88
N PHE A 44 6.70 -10.22 -10.99
CA PHE A 44 7.05 -9.43 -12.17
C PHE A 44 8.56 -9.31 -12.37
N THR A 45 9.33 -9.07 -11.31
CA THR A 45 10.80 -8.99 -11.41
C THR A 45 11.44 -10.33 -11.77
N ILE A 46 10.85 -11.47 -11.35
CA ILE A 46 11.32 -12.82 -11.71
C ILE A 46 11.23 -13.03 -13.22
N VAL A 47 10.10 -12.67 -13.83
CA VAL A 47 9.87 -12.76 -15.29
C VAL A 47 10.90 -11.94 -16.07
N PHE A 48 11.22 -10.73 -15.61
CA PHE A 48 12.22 -9.88 -16.28
C PHE A 48 13.67 -10.31 -16.04
N GLN A 49 13.95 -10.95 -14.90
CA GLN A 49 15.27 -11.48 -14.57
C GLN A 49 15.57 -12.75 -15.39
N GLN A 50 14.56 -13.60 -15.63
CA GLN A 50 14.66 -14.74 -16.56
C GLN A 50 14.78 -14.30 -18.03
N ALA A 51 14.18 -13.17 -18.41
CA ALA A 51 14.32 -12.57 -19.73
C ALA A 51 15.68 -11.87 -19.98
N GLY A 52 16.62 -11.93 -19.01
CA GLY A 52 18.01 -11.50 -19.20
C GLY A 52 18.30 -10.00 -19.08
N SER A 53 17.31 -9.16 -18.71
CA SER A 53 17.50 -7.70 -18.62
C SER A 53 17.50 -7.19 -17.18
N ARG A 54 18.70 -7.01 -16.62
CA ARG A 54 18.92 -6.42 -15.28
C ARG A 54 18.38 -4.98 -15.16
N ILE A 55 18.32 -4.26 -16.29
CA ILE A 55 17.82 -2.87 -16.37
C ILE A 55 16.30 -2.82 -16.22
N ALA A 56 15.57 -3.78 -16.81
CA ALA A 56 14.12 -3.82 -16.74
C ALA A 56 13.62 -4.04 -15.30
N GLY A 57 14.30 -4.88 -14.52
CA GLY A 57 13.98 -5.11 -13.10
C GLY A 57 14.12 -3.83 -12.25
N SER A 58 15.21 -3.09 -12.39
CA SER A 58 15.43 -1.83 -11.66
C SER A 58 14.43 -0.74 -12.04
N PHE A 59 14.05 -0.65 -13.32
CA PHE A 59 13.04 0.31 -13.79
C PHE A 59 11.67 0.05 -13.14
N ILE A 60 11.23 -1.20 -13.12
CA ILE A 60 9.94 -1.58 -12.52
C ILE A 60 9.95 -1.31 -11.01
N ASN A 61 11.04 -1.66 -10.32
CA ASN A 61 11.17 -1.36 -8.89
C ASN A 61 11.09 0.14 -8.61
N ALA A 62 11.72 0.99 -9.44
CA ALA A 62 11.61 2.44 -9.31
C ALA A 62 10.14 2.92 -9.47
N VAL A 63 9.45 2.43 -10.50
CA VAL A 63 8.02 2.74 -10.74
C VAL A 63 7.15 2.32 -9.55
N ILE A 64 7.38 1.13 -8.98
CA ILE A 64 6.66 0.65 -7.80
C ILE A 64 6.89 1.58 -6.61
N VAL A 65 8.14 1.93 -6.31
CA VAL A 65 8.47 2.82 -5.18
C VAL A 65 7.79 4.19 -5.36
N THR A 66 7.89 4.80 -6.55
CA THR A 66 7.22 6.08 -6.82
C THR A 66 5.69 5.97 -6.69
N SER A 67 5.10 4.87 -7.16
CA SER A 67 3.65 4.63 -7.07
C SER A 67 3.19 4.50 -5.63
N VAL A 68 3.91 3.72 -4.80
CA VAL A 68 3.59 3.54 -3.38
C VAL A 68 3.77 4.84 -2.60
N LEU A 69 4.82 5.63 -2.88
CA LEU A 69 5.01 6.94 -2.27
C LEU A 69 3.85 7.90 -2.60
N SER A 70 3.40 7.94 -3.85
CA SER A 70 2.27 8.77 -4.27
C SER A 70 0.96 8.33 -3.58
N ALA A 71 0.69 7.03 -3.55
CA ALA A 71 -0.48 6.48 -2.87
C ALA A 71 -0.45 6.76 -1.35
N GLY A 72 0.73 6.63 -0.73
CA GLY A 72 0.95 6.92 0.68
C GLY A 72 0.68 8.38 1.04
N ASN A 73 1.15 9.32 0.22
CA ASN A 73 0.86 10.75 0.41
C ASN A 73 -0.64 11.05 0.34
N HIS A 74 -1.36 10.45 -0.61
CA HIS A 74 -2.81 10.57 -0.71
C HIS A 74 -3.52 9.98 0.52
N ALA A 75 -3.11 8.79 0.97
CA ALA A 75 -3.68 8.13 2.14
C ALA A 75 -3.45 8.94 3.43
N LEU A 76 -2.26 9.50 3.64
CA LEU A 76 -1.95 10.36 4.79
C LEU A 76 -2.80 11.63 4.79
N PHE A 77 -2.97 12.27 3.63
CA PHE A 77 -3.80 13.47 3.50
C PHE A 77 -5.29 13.16 3.78
N ALA A 78 -5.82 12.08 3.19
CA ALA A 78 -7.19 11.65 3.41
C ALA A 78 -7.43 11.26 4.87
N GLY A 79 -6.56 10.43 5.46
CA GLY A 79 -6.65 9.99 6.86
C GLY A 79 -6.59 11.14 7.86
N THR A 80 -5.67 12.08 7.66
CA THR A 80 -5.58 13.30 8.48
C THR A 80 -6.88 14.10 8.46
N ARG A 81 -7.48 14.30 7.28
CA ARG A 81 -8.75 15.04 7.15
C ARG A 81 -9.91 14.28 7.76
N LEU A 82 -9.98 12.97 7.58
CA LEU A 82 -10.99 12.13 8.23
C LEU A 82 -10.90 12.25 9.75
N LEU A 83 -9.69 12.13 10.32
CA LEU A 83 -9.45 12.24 11.76
C LEU A 83 -9.82 13.64 12.29
N TYR A 84 -9.47 14.69 11.54
CA TYR A 84 -9.88 16.06 11.85
C TYR A 84 -11.40 16.22 11.82
N THR A 85 -12.09 15.71 10.80
CA THR A 85 -13.56 15.80 10.72
C THR A 85 -14.24 15.03 11.84
N LEU A 86 -13.70 13.88 12.26
CA LEU A 86 -14.23 13.14 13.41
C LEU A 86 -14.09 13.94 14.72
N ALA A 87 -12.97 14.62 14.91
CA ALA A 87 -12.74 15.47 16.08
C ALA A 87 -13.66 16.71 16.09
N VAL A 88 -13.90 17.35 14.94
CA VAL A 88 -14.82 18.50 14.81
C VAL A 88 -16.27 18.09 15.03
N ASN A 89 -16.68 16.91 14.57
CA ASN A 89 -18.03 16.38 14.77
C ASN A 89 -18.25 15.79 16.18
N GLY A 90 -17.28 15.91 17.10
CA GLY A 90 -17.40 15.42 18.49
C GLY A 90 -17.27 13.91 18.67
N HIS A 91 -16.96 13.16 17.60
CA HIS A 91 -16.77 11.71 17.63
C HIS A 91 -15.32 11.28 17.91
N GLY A 92 -14.38 12.24 17.98
CA GLY A 92 -12.97 11.98 18.24
C GLY A 92 -12.37 12.93 19.29
N PRO A 93 -11.15 12.64 19.78
CA PRO A 93 -10.47 13.50 20.75
C PRO A 93 -10.31 14.93 20.21
N THR A 94 -10.77 15.93 20.97
CA THR A 94 -10.76 17.36 20.60
C THR A 94 -9.38 17.89 20.25
N ILE A 95 -8.32 17.21 20.72
CA ILE A 95 -6.92 17.50 20.41
C ILE A 95 -6.65 17.40 18.90
N PHE A 96 -7.27 16.46 18.18
CA PHE A 96 -7.10 16.31 16.73
C PHE A 96 -7.84 17.38 15.90
N GLY A 97 -8.68 18.19 16.54
CA GLY A 97 -9.37 19.33 15.90
C GLY A 97 -8.54 20.62 15.84
N LYS A 98 -7.33 20.66 16.41
CA LYS A 98 -6.49 21.87 16.37
C LYS A 98 -5.87 22.10 14.98
N LEU A 99 -6.07 23.31 14.46
CA LEU A 99 -5.51 23.79 13.19
C LEU A 99 -4.32 24.72 13.44
N ASN A 100 -3.31 24.65 12.57
CA ASN A 100 -2.22 25.63 12.53
C ASN A 100 -2.63 26.90 11.73
N ARG A 101 -1.81 27.96 11.73
CA ARG A 101 -1.98 29.22 10.97
C ARG A 101 -2.25 28.99 9.47
N TRP A 102 -1.77 27.88 8.91
CA TRP A 102 -1.98 27.47 7.51
C TRP A 102 -3.27 26.65 7.27
N ARG A 103 -4.16 26.55 8.27
CA ARG A 103 -5.36 25.70 8.26
C ARG A 103 -5.07 24.21 8.06
N THR A 104 -3.88 23.77 8.44
CA THR A 104 -3.50 22.35 8.40
C THR A 104 -3.63 21.74 9.80
N PRO A 105 -4.35 20.62 9.97
CA PRO A 105 -4.53 19.95 11.26
C PRO A 105 -3.27 19.14 11.64
N TRP A 106 -2.24 19.84 12.15
CA TRP A 106 -0.90 19.27 12.36
C TRP A 106 -0.87 18.15 13.40
N ILE A 107 -1.75 18.19 14.41
CA ILE A 107 -1.87 17.12 15.42
C ILE A 107 -2.42 15.84 14.80
N ALA A 108 -3.40 15.95 13.91
CA ALA A 108 -3.93 14.80 13.17
C ALA A 108 -2.89 14.21 12.22
N VAL A 109 -2.02 15.04 11.62
CA VAL A 109 -0.90 14.55 10.78
C VAL A 109 0.07 13.74 11.62
N ILE A 110 0.50 14.26 12.78
CA ILE A 110 1.44 13.55 13.66
C ILE A 110 0.84 12.24 14.15
N GLY A 111 -0.44 12.24 14.58
CA GLY A 111 -1.13 11.03 15.00
C GLY A 111 -1.20 9.99 13.88
N THR A 112 -1.60 10.39 12.68
CA THR A 112 -1.70 9.48 11.52
C THR A 112 -0.33 8.93 11.12
N SER A 113 0.70 9.77 11.11
CA SER A 113 2.08 9.37 10.80
C SER A 113 2.68 8.45 11.87
N ALA A 114 2.39 8.69 13.16
CA ALA A 114 2.83 7.83 14.25
C ALA A 114 2.20 6.44 14.14
N ILE A 115 0.89 6.36 13.88
CA ILE A 115 0.19 5.09 13.64
C ILE A 115 0.77 4.38 12.42
N SER A 116 1.01 5.10 11.31
CA SER A 116 1.64 4.53 10.12
C SER A 116 3.05 4.00 10.41
N GLY A 117 3.84 4.71 11.21
CA GLY A 117 5.18 4.27 11.64
C GLY A 117 5.13 3.05 12.54
N LEU A 118 4.17 2.99 13.47
CA LEU A 118 3.92 1.81 14.31
C LEU A 118 3.48 0.60 13.47
N CYS A 119 2.57 0.77 12.51
CA CYS A 119 2.19 -0.29 11.58
C CYS A 119 3.37 -0.78 10.73
N PHE A 120 4.22 0.14 10.26
CA PHE A 120 5.43 -0.22 9.52
C PHE A 120 6.41 -1.01 10.40
N GLY A 121 6.64 -0.57 11.64
CA GLY A 121 7.46 -1.30 12.62
C GLY A 121 6.88 -2.67 12.96
N ALA A 122 5.56 -2.78 13.10
CA ALA A 122 4.87 -4.05 13.33
C ALA A 122 5.01 -5.01 12.13
N SER A 123 5.11 -4.49 10.90
CA SER A 123 5.40 -5.33 9.72
C SER A 123 6.78 -6.00 9.80
N TYR A 124 7.74 -5.40 10.50
CA TYR A 124 9.07 -5.98 10.71
C TYR A 124 9.06 -7.16 11.69
N ILE A 125 8.07 -7.20 12.59
CA ILE A 125 7.82 -8.30 13.53
C ILE A 125 7.09 -9.46 12.81
N GLY A 126 6.76 -9.30 11.53
CA GLY A 126 6.15 -10.31 10.69
C GLY A 126 4.62 -10.23 10.72
N ALA A 127 4.03 -9.93 9.55
CA ALA A 127 2.58 -9.86 9.35
C ALA A 127 1.85 -11.16 9.76
N GLY A 128 2.54 -12.31 9.82
CA GLY A 128 2.00 -13.58 10.32
C GLY A 128 2.07 -13.76 11.84
N GLN A 129 2.98 -13.08 12.54
CA GLN A 129 3.20 -13.23 13.98
C GLN A 129 2.21 -12.38 14.79
N LEU A 130 1.92 -11.15 14.33
CA LEU A 130 0.89 -10.30 14.96
C LEU A 130 -0.51 -10.93 14.87
N TRP A 131 -0.82 -11.57 13.74
CA TRP A 131 -2.09 -12.28 13.55
C TRP A 131 -2.21 -13.50 14.49
N THR A 132 -1.12 -14.25 14.70
CA THR A 132 -1.10 -15.38 15.65
C THR A 132 -1.19 -14.94 17.11
N TRP A 133 -0.73 -13.74 17.45
CA TRP A 133 -0.93 -13.14 18.78
C TRP A 133 -2.37 -12.68 19.02
N LEU A 134 -3.04 -12.15 17.99
CA LEU A 134 -4.42 -11.65 18.10
C LEU A 134 -5.47 -12.77 18.13
N GLN A 135 -5.10 -13.96 17.66
CA GLN A 135 -5.94 -15.15 17.63
C GLN A 135 -5.84 -16.01 18.91
N LYS A 136 -5.07 -15.56 19.91
CA LYS A 136 -4.85 -16.25 21.19
C LYS A 136 -5.53 -15.54 22.35
#